data_AF-A0A560XI57-F1
#
_entry.id   AF-A0A560XI57-F1
#
_cell.length_a   1.000
_cell.length_b   1.000
_cell.length_c   1.000
_cell.angle_alpha   90.00
_cell.angle_beta   90.00
_cell.angle_gamma   90.00
#
_symmetry.space_group_name_H-M   'P 1'
#
loop_
_entity.id
_entity.type
_entity.pdbx_description
1 polymer ?
#
loop_
_entity_poly.entity_id
_entity_poly.type
_entity_poly.pdbx_seq_one_letter_code
_entity_poly.pdbx_strand_id
1 'polypeptide(L)'
;MSDTPAQRRLRTDARTATAAARQFPPVPVIEAEALLRALGAKETVLALYRQGAGHAALTTDALILLNRTTVTRVSRPLEIRGPAYGARRSVDVSVYGRYVTLWGSQVDKNGDLLVRAAAPDDVPPAHDPTAATAAAVGSDSVPDSHKGVLATALRPGEKVQAVYHDGWGHAALTDSGLILLHNLVSPRATRVSGPVHILRRASGFFDSVEILVGGRPHKLWGSKTDPKGALLEAAGDMVPAGSPLRPGRRRRTLTWARRHPVLTTLLAVPVAAGVIGSATGADGEAGAAQDARASTEILVPDYEGTALTTATARARAASWATVSASDATSALRTVTPGDMGWQVCFQLPSSGETVRPASGTLTLYAVPEREECPERLHGPGRIVMPDLVGTPFGEASGTLDGLGVRNVLALHAHTGGRLSEGERDLDDWPVCRQDPEADSETTVNAFVRLWLIGPGEPCAEPSPTPTPTPEPKPKPKPEPKPTPGGGSGGSSTGGNSGESDGTSSTSGGGATGGSSSSGGTSGGSGSGGGGQAGIGFGQFCSPAGATATTADGRPAKCFMGKDGQARWGYNSG
;
A
#
# COMPACT_ATOMS: atom_id res chain seq x y z
N MET A 1 9.49 33.96 0.28
CA MET A 1 10.39 33.80 -0.88
C MET A 1 9.69 34.42 -2.08
N SER A 2 10.32 35.37 -2.78
CA SER A 2 9.74 36.00 -3.97
C SER A 2 9.73 35.00 -5.13
N ASP A 3 8.68 35.02 -5.96
CA ASP A 3 8.61 34.16 -7.14
C ASP A 3 9.82 34.37 -8.06
N THR A 4 10.35 33.27 -8.60
CA THR A 4 11.37 33.33 -9.65
C THR A 4 10.76 33.79 -10.98
N PRO A 5 11.56 34.31 -11.94
CA PRO A 5 11.06 34.68 -13.27
C PRO A 5 10.32 33.54 -14.00
N ALA A 6 10.79 32.29 -13.87
CA ALA A 6 10.14 31.13 -14.46
C ALA A 6 8.80 30.79 -13.79
N GLN A 7 8.70 30.93 -12.46
CA GLN A 7 7.42 30.76 -11.75
C GLN A 7 6.42 31.85 -12.13
N ARG A 8 6.87 33.10 -12.29
CA ARG A 8 6.03 34.17 -12.85
C ARG A 8 5.54 33.82 -14.25
N ARG A 9 6.42 33.32 -15.13
CA ARG A 9 6.04 32.88 -16.48
C ARG A 9 5.00 31.76 -16.46
N LEU A 10 5.15 30.75 -15.60
CA LEU A 10 4.12 29.70 -15.44
C LEU A 10 2.77 30.25 -14.94
N ARG A 11 2.79 31.26 -14.07
CA ARG A 11 1.56 31.90 -13.57
C ARG A 11 0.91 32.84 -14.59
N THR A 12 1.67 33.39 -15.54
CA THR A 12 1.16 34.29 -16.57
C THR A 12 0.85 33.61 -17.90
N ASP A 13 1.45 32.46 -18.20
CA ASP A 13 1.12 31.67 -19.40
C ASP A 13 -0.28 31.06 -19.23
N ALA A 14 -1.20 31.42 -20.13
CA ALA A 14 -2.59 30.99 -20.08
C ALA A 14 -2.76 29.47 -20.06
N ARG A 15 -1.79 28.71 -20.57
CA ARG A 15 -1.79 27.24 -20.58
C ARG A 15 -1.50 26.64 -19.22
N THR A 16 -0.79 27.35 -18.34
CA THR A 16 -0.32 26.83 -17.05
C THR A 16 -0.83 27.61 -15.83
N ALA A 17 -1.36 28.81 -16.04
CA ALA A 17 -1.73 29.76 -14.99
C ALA A 17 -2.62 29.15 -13.90
N THR A 18 -3.67 28.44 -14.29
CA THR A 18 -4.65 27.85 -13.35
C THR A 18 -4.02 26.79 -12.44
N ALA A 19 -3.20 25.90 -13.00
CA ALA A 19 -2.53 24.86 -12.23
C ALA A 19 -1.37 25.43 -11.39
N ALA A 20 -0.57 26.32 -11.96
CA ALA A 20 0.60 26.90 -11.31
C ALA A 20 0.25 27.86 -10.16
N ALA A 21 -0.90 28.54 -10.21
CA ALA A 21 -1.36 29.41 -9.14
C ALA A 21 -1.68 28.65 -7.84
N ARG A 22 -2.02 27.36 -7.95
CA ARG A 22 -2.48 26.53 -6.82
C ARG A 22 -1.43 25.52 -6.34
N GLN A 23 -0.28 25.45 -7.00
CA GLN A 23 0.71 24.41 -6.70
C GLN A 23 1.58 24.76 -5.48
N PHE A 24 1.68 23.82 -4.54
CA PHE A 24 2.64 23.86 -3.44
C PHE A 24 3.26 22.47 -3.22
N PRO A 25 4.60 22.34 -3.20
CA PRO A 25 5.62 23.38 -3.34
C PRO A 25 5.67 23.96 -4.77
N PRO A 26 6.36 25.08 -4.97
CA PRO A 26 6.57 25.60 -6.31
C PRO A 26 7.51 24.68 -7.12
N VAL A 27 7.25 24.56 -8.42
CA VAL A 27 8.10 23.81 -9.36
C VAL A 27 9.46 24.51 -9.49
N PRO A 28 10.59 23.77 -9.45
CA PRO A 28 11.92 24.31 -9.72
C PRO A 28 12.01 25.02 -11.07
N VAL A 29 12.84 26.07 -11.16
CA VAL A 29 13.00 26.90 -12.37
C VAL A 29 13.32 26.07 -13.61
N ILE A 30 14.26 25.13 -13.49
CA ILE A 30 14.71 24.28 -14.60
C ILE A 30 13.56 23.41 -15.12
N GLU A 31 12.74 22.85 -14.22
CA GLU A 31 11.60 22.01 -14.59
C GLU A 31 10.43 22.83 -15.15
N ALA A 32 10.23 24.06 -14.66
CA ALA A 32 9.26 24.99 -15.21
C ALA A 32 9.56 25.35 -16.67
N GLU A 33 10.83 25.64 -17.00
CA GLU A 33 11.26 25.91 -18.37
C GLU A 33 11.21 24.68 -19.27
N ALA A 34 11.52 23.50 -18.72
CA ALA A 34 11.39 22.23 -19.43
C ALA A 34 9.91 21.94 -19.77
N LEU A 35 8.99 22.18 -18.82
CA LEU A 35 7.56 22.03 -19.02
C LEU A 35 7.05 22.96 -20.12
N LEU A 36 7.38 24.26 -20.07
CA LEU A 36 6.93 25.24 -21.06
C LEU A 36 7.37 24.89 -22.49
N ARG A 37 8.56 24.30 -22.65
CA ARG A 37 9.06 23.81 -23.96
C ARG A 37 8.38 22.53 -24.42
N ALA A 38 7.95 21.68 -23.49
CA ALA A 38 7.32 20.40 -23.78
C ALA A 38 5.82 20.50 -24.08
N LEU A 39 5.18 21.60 -23.68
CA LEU A 39 3.76 21.86 -23.94
C LEU A 39 3.52 22.19 -25.41
N GLY A 40 2.58 21.46 -26.02
CA GLY A 40 2.04 21.81 -27.33
C GLY A 40 1.38 23.20 -27.34
N ALA A 41 1.23 23.78 -28.53
CA ALA A 41 0.67 25.12 -28.70
C ALA A 41 -0.76 25.28 -28.15
N LYS A 42 -1.53 24.18 -28.10
CA LYS A 42 -2.92 24.14 -27.64
C LYS A 42 -3.13 23.39 -26.33
N GLU A 43 -2.07 22.84 -25.75
CA GLU A 43 -2.17 22.05 -24.54
C GLU A 43 -2.30 22.94 -23.31
N THR A 44 -3.23 22.58 -22.43
CA THR A 44 -3.40 23.22 -21.13
C THR A 44 -3.02 22.22 -20.04
N VAL A 45 -2.32 22.71 -19.00
CA VAL A 45 -1.96 21.91 -17.83
C VAL A 45 -3.16 21.87 -16.89
N LEU A 46 -3.69 20.67 -16.68
CA LEU A 46 -4.83 20.41 -15.80
C LEU A 46 -4.40 20.32 -14.34
N ALA A 47 -3.26 19.66 -14.07
CA ALA A 47 -2.75 19.45 -12.72
C ALA A 47 -1.23 19.21 -12.70
N LEU A 48 -0.59 19.54 -11.58
CA LEU A 48 0.85 19.35 -11.34
C LEU A 48 1.08 18.41 -10.15
N TYR A 49 1.72 17.28 -10.36
CA TYR A 49 1.99 16.26 -9.34
C TYR A 49 3.46 16.30 -8.92
N ARG A 50 3.75 15.80 -7.72
CA ARG A 50 5.12 15.45 -7.34
C ARG A 50 5.40 14.00 -7.75
N GLN A 51 6.63 13.71 -8.17
CA GLN A 51 7.07 12.38 -8.57
C GLN A 51 8.51 12.14 -8.10
N GLY A 52 8.72 11.31 -7.07
CA GLY A 52 10.05 11.14 -6.48
C GLY A 52 10.72 12.47 -6.13
N ALA A 53 11.87 12.73 -6.76
CA ALA A 53 12.61 13.98 -6.66
C ALA A 53 12.21 15.05 -7.70
N GLY A 54 11.29 14.75 -8.62
CA GLY A 54 10.81 15.62 -9.70
C GLY A 54 9.32 15.91 -9.65
N HIS A 55 8.77 16.33 -10.79
CA HIS A 55 7.37 16.72 -10.95
C HIS A 55 6.75 16.04 -12.18
N ALA A 56 5.42 16.03 -12.24
CA ALA A 56 4.69 15.64 -13.45
C ALA A 56 3.59 16.65 -13.73
N ALA A 57 3.29 16.90 -15.00
CA ALA A 57 2.19 17.75 -15.44
C ALA A 57 1.21 16.90 -16.24
N LEU A 58 -0.04 16.83 -15.79
CA LEU A 58 -1.12 16.26 -16.59
C LEU A 58 -1.67 17.36 -17.48
N THR A 59 -1.64 17.15 -18.79
CA THR A 59 -2.24 18.02 -19.80
C THR A 59 -3.51 17.40 -20.35
N THR A 60 -4.20 18.11 -21.25
CA THR A 60 -5.35 17.57 -21.99
C THR A 60 -4.99 16.29 -22.76
N ASP A 61 -3.75 16.20 -23.26
CA ASP A 61 -3.36 15.22 -24.27
C ASP A 61 -2.34 14.19 -23.74
N ALA A 62 -1.58 14.53 -22.69
CA ALA A 62 -0.49 13.71 -22.19
C ALA A 62 -0.19 13.91 -20.70
N LEU A 63 0.51 12.94 -20.12
CA LEU A 63 1.25 13.11 -18.88
C LEU A 63 2.71 13.43 -19.21
N ILE A 64 3.20 14.57 -18.74
CA ILE A 64 4.59 15.02 -18.93
C ILE A 64 5.34 14.83 -17.61
N LEU A 65 6.27 13.88 -17.56
CA LEU A 65 7.17 13.69 -16.43
C LEU A 65 8.39 14.62 -16.56
N LEU A 66 8.72 15.31 -15.48
CA LEU A 66 9.81 16.28 -15.37
C LEU A 66 10.80 15.76 -14.33
N ASN A 67 11.96 15.32 -14.78
CA ASN A 67 13.07 14.93 -13.89
C ASN A 67 14.29 15.79 -14.23
N ARG A 68 14.43 16.92 -13.53
CA ARG A 68 15.47 17.93 -13.77
C ARG A 68 15.46 18.44 -15.22
N THR A 69 16.25 17.83 -16.09
CA THR A 69 16.41 18.21 -17.51
C THR A 69 15.75 17.21 -18.47
N THR A 70 15.37 16.04 -17.99
CA THR A 70 14.75 15.02 -18.83
C THR A 70 13.24 15.19 -18.78
N VAL A 71 12.64 15.33 -19.97
CA VAL A 71 11.20 15.38 -20.14
C VAL A 71 10.75 14.07 -20.80
N THR A 72 9.79 13.39 -20.19
CA THR A 72 9.18 12.20 -20.77
C THR A 72 7.69 12.45 -20.96
N ARG A 73 7.22 12.30 -22.19
CA ARG A 73 5.83 12.55 -22.55
C ARG A 73 5.11 11.22 -22.79
N VAL A 74 4.01 11.01 -22.08
CA VAL A 74 3.20 9.79 -22.15
C VAL A 74 1.82 10.17 -22.67
N SER A 75 1.52 9.75 -23.90
CA SER A 75 0.22 10.01 -24.52
C SER A 75 -0.89 9.27 -23.77
N ARG A 76 -2.10 9.84 -23.76
CA ARG A 76 -3.29 9.15 -23.28
C ARG A 76 -3.71 8.01 -24.24
N PRO A 77 -4.45 6.99 -23.76
CA PRO A 77 -4.87 6.77 -22.37
C PRO A 77 -3.72 6.34 -21.47
N LEU A 78 -3.73 6.84 -20.22
CA LEU A 78 -2.74 6.44 -19.22
C LEU A 78 -3.06 5.05 -18.66
N GLU A 79 -2.04 4.24 -18.40
CA GLU A 79 -2.22 2.93 -17.78
C GLU A 79 -2.10 3.07 -16.25
N ILE A 80 -3.22 3.15 -15.55
CA ILE A 80 -3.26 3.23 -14.07
C ILE A 80 -3.18 1.82 -13.48
N ARG A 81 -2.21 1.60 -12.60
CA ARG A 81 -1.98 0.30 -11.96
C ARG A 81 -2.52 0.24 -10.53
N GLY A 82 -2.73 1.39 -9.89
CA GLY A 82 -3.38 1.47 -8.58
C GLY A 82 -4.14 2.80 -8.42
N PRO A 83 -5.41 2.78 -7.95
CA PRO A 83 -6.14 4.00 -7.62
C PRO A 83 -5.48 4.72 -6.43
N ALA A 84 -5.78 6.00 -6.20
CA ALA A 84 -5.12 6.76 -5.15
C ALA A 84 -5.21 6.07 -3.77
N TYR A 85 -4.06 5.72 -3.20
CA TYR A 85 -3.98 5.01 -1.92
C TYR A 85 -3.11 5.75 -0.88
N GLY A 86 -3.34 5.44 0.39
CA GLY A 86 -2.57 5.95 1.54
C GLY A 86 -2.83 7.40 1.93
N ALA A 87 -2.21 7.83 3.03
CA ALA A 87 -2.39 9.18 3.61
C ALA A 87 -1.94 10.31 2.66
N ARG A 88 -1.06 10.02 1.71
CA ARG A 88 -0.56 10.97 0.69
C ARG A 88 -1.31 10.88 -0.64
N ARG A 89 -2.34 10.02 -0.75
CA ARG A 89 -3.21 9.86 -1.92
C ARG A 89 -2.41 9.76 -3.22
N SER A 90 -1.49 8.77 -3.28
CA SER A 90 -0.62 8.55 -4.44
C SER A 90 -1.28 7.65 -5.48
N VAL A 91 -1.11 7.99 -6.76
CA VAL A 91 -1.56 7.20 -7.91
C VAL A 91 -0.35 6.59 -8.62
N ASP A 92 -0.41 5.30 -8.93
CA ASP A 92 0.65 4.62 -9.69
C ASP A 92 0.28 4.52 -11.17
N VAL A 93 1.12 5.11 -12.02
CA VAL A 93 0.99 5.10 -13.48
C VAL A 93 2.11 4.24 -14.09
N SER A 94 1.76 3.39 -15.05
CA SER A 94 2.72 2.65 -15.86
C SER A 94 3.19 3.52 -17.03
N VAL A 95 4.49 3.78 -17.08
CA VAL A 95 5.15 4.57 -18.13
C VAL A 95 6.20 3.69 -18.78
N TYR A 96 5.91 3.25 -20.02
CA TYR A 96 6.75 2.29 -20.76
C TYR A 96 7.09 1.03 -19.96
N GLY A 97 6.11 0.50 -19.22
CA GLY A 97 6.27 -0.69 -18.37
C GLY A 97 7.03 -0.45 -17.06
N ARG A 98 7.33 0.80 -16.70
CA ARG A 98 7.90 1.18 -15.41
C ARG A 98 6.88 1.90 -14.54
N TYR A 99 6.92 1.64 -13.24
CA TYR A 99 6.03 2.26 -12.28
C TYR A 99 6.49 3.66 -11.91
N VAL A 100 5.55 4.60 -11.96
CA VAL A 100 5.76 5.98 -11.56
C VAL A 100 4.64 6.38 -10.59
N THR A 101 5.03 6.58 -9.33
CA THR A 101 4.13 7.05 -8.27
C THR A 101 4.01 8.57 -8.33
N LEU A 102 2.78 9.06 -8.50
CA LEU A 102 2.44 10.47 -8.53
C LEU A 102 1.69 10.83 -7.25
N TRP A 103 2.16 11.82 -6.51
CA TRP A 103 1.46 12.32 -5.33
C TRP A 103 0.47 13.41 -5.72
N GLY A 104 -0.75 13.31 -5.17
CA GLY A 104 -1.87 14.21 -5.44
C GLY A 104 -1.46 15.69 -5.44
N SER A 105 -2.07 16.44 -6.37
CA SER A 105 -1.85 17.88 -6.49
C SER A 105 -2.85 18.65 -5.63
N GLN A 106 -2.66 19.96 -5.46
CA GLN A 106 -3.69 20.80 -4.81
C GLN A 106 -5.01 20.82 -5.59
N VAL A 107 -4.92 20.76 -6.93
CA VAL A 107 -6.06 20.81 -7.85
C VAL A 107 -6.72 19.42 -7.98
N ASP A 108 -5.93 18.37 -7.82
CA ASP A 108 -6.34 16.97 -7.88
C ASP A 108 -5.76 16.19 -6.70
N LYS A 109 -6.34 16.43 -5.51
CA LYS A 109 -5.89 15.83 -4.25
C LYS A 109 -6.08 14.32 -4.23
N ASN A 110 -7.03 13.82 -5.01
CA ASN A 110 -7.45 12.43 -5.03
C ASN A 110 -6.94 11.67 -6.26
N GLY A 111 -6.29 12.34 -7.22
CA GLY A 111 -5.88 11.69 -8.47
C GLY A 111 -7.04 11.41 -9.43
N ASP A 112 -8.20 12.03 -9.24
CA ASP A 112 -9.40 11.82 -10.05
C ASP A 112 -9.23 12.30 -11.50
N LEU A 113 -8.36 13.29 -11.74
CA LEU A 113 -8.01 13.71 -13.10
C LEU A 113 -7.09 12.69 -13.77
N LEU A 114 -6.15 12.10 -13.03
CA LEU A 114 -5.29 11.02 -13.56
C LEU A 114 -6.11 9.78 -13.92
N VAL A 115 -7.05 9.38 -13.05
CA VAL A 115 -7.94 8.25 -13.31
C VAL A 115 -8.84 8.52 -14.51
N ARG A 116 -9.40 9.73 -14.63
CA ARG A 116 -10.18 10.11 -15.84
C ARG A 116 -9.33 10.12 -17.10
N ALA A 117 -8.09 10.59 -17.01
CA ALA A 117 -7.17 10.60 -18.15
C ALA A 117 -6.78 9.20 -18.65
N ALA A 118 -7.00 8.17 -17.82
CA ALA A 118 -6.80 6.76 -18.15
C ALA A 118 -7.97 6.10 -18.88
N ALA A 119 -9.16 6.71 -18.83
CA ALA A 119 -10.31 6.18 -19.56
C ALA A 119 -10.11 6.38 -21.08
N PRO A 120 -10.41 5.37 -21.91
CA PRO A 120 -10.40 5.53 -23.36
C PRO A 120 -11.48 6.55 -23.79
N ASP A 121 -11.11 7.50 -24.66
CA ASP A 121 -11.89 8.70 -25.03
C ASP A 121 -13.16 8.43 -25.89
N ASP A 122 -13.81 7.25 -25.79
CA ASP A 122 -14.87 6.83 -26.73
C ASP A 122 -16.26 6.53 -26.12
N VAL A 123 -16.65 7.26 -25.06
CA VAL A 123 -18.05 7.22 -24.59
C VAL A 123 -18.65 8.63 -24.59
N PRO A 124 -19.52 8.98 -25.56
CA PRO A 124 -20.33 10.19 -25.50
C PRO A 124 -21.23 10.14 -24.26
N PRO A 125 -21.62 11.29 -23.67
CA PRO A 125 -22.42 11.33 -22.46
C PRO A 125 -23.88 10.98 -22.79
N ALA A 126 -24.18 9.69 -22.91
CA ALA A 126 -25.53 9.17 -22.90
C ALA A 126 -25.60 8.04 -21.86
N HIS A 127 -26.31 8.34 -20.77
CA HIS A 127 -26.48 7.54 -19.55
C HIS A 127 -25.24 7.45 -18.67
N ASP A 128 -25.01 8.55 -17.95
CA ASP A 128 -24.03 8.66 -16.88
C ASP A 128 -24.55 7.95 -15.60
N PRO A 129 -24.01 6.77 -15.20
CA PRO A 129 -24.32 6.17 -13.89
C PRO A 129 -23.80 7.02 -12.72
N THR A 130 -22.88 7.96 -12.97
CA THR A 130 -22.40 8.94 -11.97
C THR A 130 -23.49 9.95 -11.62
N ALA A 131 -24.43 10.25 -12.53
CA ALA A 131 -25.58 11.12 -12.26
C ALA A 131 -26.56 10.51 -11.25
N ALA A 132 -26.71 9.18 -11.22
CA ALA A 132 -27.53 8.50 -10.21
C ALA A 132 -26.89 8.56 -8.80
N THR A 133 -25.56 8.63 -8.73
CA THR A 133 -24.81 8.75 -7.47
C THR A 133 -24.69 10.20 -7.01
N ALA A 134 -24.66 11.16 -7.95
CA ALA A 134 -24.63 12.61 -7.69
C ALA A 134 -26.01 13.18 -7.30
N ALA A 135 -27.10 12.55 -7.73
CA ALA A 135 -28.46 12.95 -7.35
C ALA A 135 -28.86 12.55 -5.91
N ALA A 136 -28.04 11.71 -5.25
CA ALA A 136 -28.16 11.46 -3.82
C ALA A 136 -27.63 12.70 -3.07
N VAL A 137 -28.53 13.65 -2.80
CA VAL A 137 -28.28 14.85 -2.00
C VAL A 137 -27.64 14.43 -0.67
N GLY A 138 -26.33 14.53 -0.52
CA GLY A 138 -25.61 14.13 0.72
C GLY A 138 -24.62 12.97 0.60
N SER A 139 -24.18 12.59 -0.60
CA SER A 139 -23.15 11.56 -0.82
C SER A 139 -21.73 11.90 -0.29
N ASP A 140 -21.54 13.05 0.34
CA ASP A 140 -20.29 13.43 1.03
C ASP A 140 -19.89 12.45 2.14
N SER A 141 -20.82 11.64 2.64
CA SER A 141 -20.56 10.64 3.67
C SER A 141 -19.99 9.31 3.13
N VAL A 142 -20.07 9.05 1.82
CA VAL A 142 -19.56 7.80 1.23
C VAL A 142 -18.12 8.00 0.75
N PRO A 143 -17.15 7.20 1.21
CA PRO A 143 -15.78 7.26 0.70
C PRO A 143 -15.74 7.03 -0.82
N ASP A 144 -14.85 7.71 -1.53
CA ASP A 144 -14.73 7.60 -2.99
C ASP A 144 -14.53 6.15 -3.46
N SER A 145 -13.82 5.34 -2.67
CA SER A 145 -13.65 3.89 -2.90
C SER A 145 -14.96 3.11 -2.92
N HIS A 146 -15.98 3.55 -2.19
CA HIS A 146 -17.30 2.92 -2.15
C HIS A 146 -18.25 3.48 -3.20
N LYS A 147 -18.03 4.69 -3.72
CA LYS A 147 -18.88 5.29 -4.76
C LYS A 147 -18.85 4.48 -6.05
N GLY A 148 -17.68 4.03 -6.49
CA GLY A 148 -17.55 3.22 -7.72
C GLY A 148 -18.26 1.87 -7.63
N VAL A 149 -18.10 1.20 -6.49
CA VAL A 149 -18.74 -0.11 -6.25
C VAL A 149 -20.25 0.03 -6.04
N LEU A 150 -20.69 1.10 -5.39
CA LEU A 150 -22.12 1.44 -5.31
C LEU A 150 -22.69 1.70 -6.71
N ALA A 151 -22.03 2.51 -7.54
CA ALA A 151 -22.47 2.81 -8.90
C ALA A 151 -22.60 1.54 -9.77
N THR A 152 -21.71 0.56 -9.59
CA THR A 152 -21.77 -0.73 -10.28
C THR A 152 -22.92 -1.62 -9.77
N ALA A 153 -23.28 -1.48 -8.50
CA ALA A 153 -24.38 -2.24 -7.90
C ALA A 153 -25.77 -1.67 -8.18
N LEU A 154 -25.86 -0.38 -8.54
CA LEU A 154 -27.10 0.29 -8.93
C LEU A 154 -27.57 -0.21 -10.30
N ARG A 155 -28.87 -0.48 -10.40
CA ARG A 155 -29.54 -0.76 -11.68
C ARG A 155 -29.69 0.53 -12.47
N PRO A 156 -29.81 0.46 -13.81
CA PRO A 156 -30.11 1.63 -14.62
C PRO A 156 -31.37 2.36 -14.13
N GLY A 157 -31.23 3.63 -13.74
CA GLY A 157 -32.32 4.48 -13.25
C GLY A 157 -32.65 4.36 -11.75
N GLU A 158 -31.99 3.45 -11.03
CA GLU A 158 -32.18 3.28 -9.58
C GLU A 158 -31.61 4.48 -8.81
N LYS A 159 -32.44 5.08 -7.95
CA LYS A 159 -32.07 6.26 -7.17
C LYS A 159 -31.68 5.88 -5.74
N VAL A 160 -30.55 6.40 -5.26
CA VAL A 160 -30.17 6.32 -3.85
C VAL A 160 -30.97 7.36 -3.05
N GLN A 161 -31.74 6.91 -2.07
CA GLN A 161 -32.58 7.75 -1.22
C GLN A 161 -31.82 8.23 0.04
N ALA A 162 -31.04 7.34 0.66
CA ALA A 162 -30.28 7.64 1.88
C ALA A 162 -29.04 6.74 2.02
N VAL A 163 -28.03 7.22 2.75
CA VAL A 163 -26.81 6.46 3.04
C VAL A 163 -26.54 6.43 4.55
N TYR A 164 -26.57 5.24 5.14
CA TYR A 164 -26.32 4.99 6.56
C TYR A 164 -24.89 4.46 6.76
N HIS A 165 -24.38 4.61 7.98
CA HIS A 165 -23.15 3.93 8.43
C HIS A 165 -23.53 2.77 9.34
N ASP A 166 -22.72 1.71 9.39
CA ASP A 166 -22.93 0.57 10.31
C ASP A 166 -21.77 0.36 11.32
N GLY A 167 -20.86 1.33 11.39
CA GLY A 167 -19.66 1.32 12.22
C GLY A 167 -18.43 0.72 11.55
N TRP A 168 -18.59 -0.14 10.53
CA TRP A 168 -17.48 -0.78 9.80
C TRP A 168 -17.58 -0.60 8.28
N GLY A 169 -18.70 -0.09 7.79
CA GLY A 169 -19.01 0.17 6.39
C GLY A 169 -20.20 1.12 6.26
N HIS A 170 -20.85 1.05 5.09
CA HIS A 170 -21.98 1.90 4.73
C HIS A 170 -23.14 1.04 4.24
N ALA A 171 -24.35 1.60 4.22
CA ALA A 171 -25.50 0.99 3.59
C ALA A 171 -26.24 2.07 2.80
N ALA A 172 -26.48 1.84 1.52
CA ALA A 172 -27.26 2.73 0.66
C ALA A 172 -28.68 2.18 0.52
N LEU A 173 -29.67 2.95 0.97
CA LEU A 173 -31.08 2.69 0.68
C LEU A 173 -31.41 3.30 -0.68
N THR A 174 -31.98 2.50 -1.56
CA THR A 174 -32.40 2.88 -2.90
C THR A 174 -33.90 2.67 -3.07
N ASP A 175 -34.47 3.15 -4.17
CA ASP A 175 -35.85 2.83 -4.55
C ASP A 175 -36.10 1.33 -4.81
N SER A 176 -35.04 0.54 -4.99
CA SER A 176 -35.10 -0.89 -5.31
C SER A 176 -34.60 -1.78 -4.16
N GLY A 177 -34.35 -1.23 -2.98
CA GLY A 177 -33.98 -1.97 -1.77
C GLY A 177 -32.74 -1.42 -1.06
N LEU A 178 -32.08 -2.27 -0.27
CA LEU A 178 -30.89 -1.90 0.49
C LEU A 178 -29.63 -2.53 -0.12
N ILE A 179 -28.57 -1.74 -0.26
CA ILE A 179 -27.25 -2.20 -0.69
C ILE A 179 -26.27 -2.00 0.45
N LEU A 180 -25.66 -3.07 0.94
CA LEU A 180 -24.60 -3.01 1.94
C LEU A 180 -23.25 -2.80 1.25
N LEU A 181 -22.46 -1.89 1.80
CA LEU A 181 -21.14 -1.50 1.32
C LEU A 181 -20.11 -1.89 2.38
N HIS A 182 -19.40 -2.99 2.14
CA HIS A 182 -18.47 -3.59 3.09
C HIS A 182 -17.01 -3.40 2.69
N ASN A 183 -16.14 -3.48 3.70
CA ASN A 183 -14.68 -3.62 3.60
C ASN A 183 -13.94 -2.40 3.02
N LEU A 184 -13.23 -1.67 3.89
CA LEU A 184 -12.43 -0.50 3.52
C LEU A 184 -11.27 -0.82 2.56
N VAL A 185 -10.72 -2.04 2.63
CA VAL A 185 -9.54 -2.47 1.85
C VAL A 185 -9.94 -3.02 0.49
N SER A 186 -11.11 -3.67 0.41
CA SER A 186 -11.65 -4.21 -0.84
C SER A 186 -13.15 -3.96 -0.88
N PRO A 187 -13.57 -2.74 -1.29
CA PRO A 187 -14.96 -2.34 -1.26
C PRO A 187 -15.83 -3.31 -2.04
N ARG A 188 -16.87 -3.84 -1.40
CA ARG A 188 -17.85 -4.73 -2.01
C ARG A 188 -19.25 -4.23 -1.72
N ALA A 189 -20.08 -4.16 -2.76
CA ALA A 189 -21.50 -3.91 -2.64
C ALA A 189 -22.25 -5.25 -2.67
N THR A 190 -23.15 -5.45 -1.72
CA THR A 190 -24.03 -6.61 -1.66
C THR A 190 -25.46 -6.13 -1.51
N ARG A 191 -26.29 -6.40 -2.52
CA ARG A 191 -27.71 -6.09 -2.46
C ARG A 191 -28.41 -7.05 -1.51
N VAL A 192 -29.18 -6.51 -0.57
CA VAL A 192 -30.01 -7.29 0.34
C VAL A 192 -31.17 -7.88 -0.47
N SER A 193 -31.26 -9.21 -0.49
CA SER A 193 -32.37 -9.91 -1.16
C SER A 193 -33.60 -9.89 -0.26
N GLY A 194 -34.72 -9.36 -0.76
CA GLY A 194 -36.01 -9.33 -0.06
C GLY A 194 -36.30 -8.03 0.71
N PRO A 195 -37.46 -7.95 1.37
CA PRO A 195 -37.84 -6.80 2.17
C PRO A 195 -36.87 -6.60 3.34
N VAL A 196 -36.56 -5.35 3.67
CA VAL A 196 -35.69 -5.02 4.80
C VAL A 196 -36.46 -5.34 6.08
N HIS A 197 -36.01 -6.31 6.87
CA HIS A 197 -36.65 -6.64 8.13
C HIS A 197 -36.12 -5.76 9.25
N ILE A 198 -36.97 -4.92 9.82
CA ILE A 198 -36.60 -3.97 10.86
C ILE A 198 -36.84 -4.61 12.22
N LEU A 199 -35.77 -4.79 12.98
CA LEU A 199 -35.80 -5.32 14.34
C LEU A 199 -36.22 -4.26 15.35
N ARG A 200 -35.75 -3.02 15.15
CA ARG A 200 -36.00 -1.90 16.05
C ARG A 200 -36.04 -0.58 15.28
N ARG A 201 -37.07 0.22 15.55
CA ARG A 201 -37.20 1.59 15.08
C ARG A 201 -36.05 2.47 15.60
N ALA A 202 -35.81 3.58 14.91
CA ALA A 202 -34.85 4.58 15.33
C ALA A 202 -35.07 4.95 16.80
N SER A 203 -34.04 4.75 17.63
CA SER A 203 -34.13 5.05 19.05
C SER A 203 -32.76 5.35 19.66
N GLY A 204 -32.77 6.24 20.67
CA GLY A 204 -31.57 6.67 21.39
C GLY A 204 -30.95 7.94 20.81
N PHE A 205 -29.89 8.42 21.45
CA PHE A 205 -29.23 9.70 21.15
C PHE A 205 -28.68 9.83 19.72
N PHE A 206 -28.49 8.70 19.03
CA PHE A 206 -27.89 8.65 17.70
C PHE A 206 -28.86 8.12 16.62
N ASP A 207 -30.16 8.02 16.94
CA ASP A 207 -31.22 7.65 16.00
C ASP A 207 -30.89 6.42 15.12
N SER A 208 -30.36 5.37 15.74
CA SER A 208 -29.97 4.16 15.02
C SER A 208 -31.14 3.21 14.82
N VAL A 209 -31.25 2.63 13.62
CA VAL A 209 -32.20 1.57 13.26
C VAL A 209 -31.48 0.22 13.27
N GLU A 210 -32.08 -0.80 13.88
CA GLU A 210 -31.57 -2.18 13.78
C GLU A 210 -32.37 -2.94 12.72
N ILE A 211 -31.68 -3.48 11.72
CA ILE A 211 -32.26 -4.30 10.65
C ILE A 211 -31.67 -5.72 10.68
N LEU A 212 -32.34 -6.66 10.02
CA LEU A 212 -31.89 -8.03 9.85
C LEU A 212 -31.54 -8.26 8.37
N VAL A 213 -30.28 -8.59 8.10
CA VAL A 213 -29.79 -8.94 6.75
C VAL A 213 -29.17 -10.32 6.81
N GLY A 214 -29.68 -11.26 5.99
CA GLY A 214 -29.17 -12.64 5.98
C GLY A 214 -29.22 -13.32 7.35
N GLY A 215 -30.24 -13.02 8.17
CA GLY A 215 -30.37 -13.55 9.54
C GLY A 215 -29.42 -12.93 10.57
N ARG A 216 -28.66 -11.89 10.20
CA ARG A 216 -27.73 -11.19 11.10
C ARG A 216 -28.23 -9.76 11.39
N PRO A 217 -28.17 -9.29 12.64
CA PRO A 217 -28.56 -7.93 12.97
C PRO A 217 -27.47 -6.93 12.55
N HIS A 218 -27.87 -5.89 11.82
CA HIS A 218 -27.05 -4.74 11.46
C HIS A 218 -27.64 -3.48 12.09
N LYS A 219 -26.77 -2.65 12.67
CA LYS A 219 -27.16 -1.38 13.28
C LYS A 219 -26.77 -0.26 12.33
N LEU A 220 -27.76 0.41 11.77
CA LEU A 220 -27.58 1.51 10.83
C LEU A 220 -27.81 2.83 11.57
N TRP A 221 -26.85 3.75 11.49
CA TRP A 221 -26.93 5.08 12.08
C TRP A 221 -27.51 6.06 11.06
N GLY A 222 -28.41 6.93 11.50
CA GLY A 222 -29.14 7.88 10.67
C GLY A 222 -28.24 8.66 9.71
N SER A 223 -28.75 8.90 8.51
CA SER A 223 -28.02 9.66 7.48
C SER A 223 -28.34 11.15 7.58
N LYS A 224 -27.64 12.00 6.81
CA LYS A 224 -28.00 13.43 6.73
C LYS A 224 -29.39 13.65 6.11
N THR A 225 -29.81 12.78 5.19
CA THR A 225 -31.13 12.85 4.52
C THR A 225 -32.23 12.12 5.28
N ASP A 226 -31.85 11.17 6.13
CA ASP A 226 -32.75 10.37 6.94
C ASP A 226 -32.19 10.17 8.35
N PRO A 227 -32.07 11.25 9.14
CA PRO A 227 -31.43 11.21 10.45
C PRO A 227 -32.18 10.32 11.42
N LYS A 228 -33.50 10.19 11.25
CA LYS A 228 -34.38 9.38 12.10
C LYS A 228 -34.73 8.03 11.49
N GLY A 229 -34.08 7.62 10.40
CA GLY A 229 -34.35 6.32 9.78
C GLY A 229 -35.78 6.15 9.23
N ALA A 230 -36.54 7.22 9.00
CA ALA A 230 -37.94 7.17 8.57
C ALA A 230 -38.09 6.60 7.15
N LEU A 231 -37.14 6.90 6.24
CA LEU A 231 -37.13 6.29 4.90
C LEU A 231 -36.80 4.80 4.99
N LEU A 232 -35.84 4.44 5.83
CA LEU A 232 -35.50 3.03 6.07
C LEU A 232 -36.67 2.28 6.71
N GLU A 233 -37.40 2.94 7.63
CA GLU A 233 -38.61 2.42 8.25
C GLU A 233 -39.75 2.23 7.26
N ALA A 234 -39.94 3.16 6.33
CA ALA A 234 -40.94 3.03 5.27
C ALA A 234 -40.60 1.95 4.25
N ALA A 235 -39.31 1.66 4.03
CA ALA A 235 -38.84 0.66 3.08
C ALA A 235 -38.79 -0.77 3.64
N GLY A 236 -39.04 -0.96 4.94
CA GLY A 236 -38.88 -2.24 5.61
C GLY A 236 -40.07 -2.68 6.45
N ASP A 237 -40.18 -3.98 6.65
CA ASP A 237 -41.21 -4.59 7.48
C ASP A 237 -40.74 -4.70 8.93
N MET A 238 -41.54 -4.15 9.85
CA MET A 238 -41.29 -4.31 11.28
C MET A 238 -41.48 -5.77 11.69
N VAL A 239 -40.40 -6.41 12.12
CA VAL A 239 -40.44 -7.77 12.66
C VAL A 239 -41.28 -7.78 13.94
N PRO A 240 -42.31 -8.63 14.08
CA PRO A 240 -43.14 -8.68 15.29
C PRO A 240 -42.34 -8.88 16.57
N ALA A 241 -42.82 -8.32 17.69
CA ALA A 241 -42.10 -8.37 18.97
C ALA A 241 -41.84 -9.80 19.48
N GLY A 242 -42.73 -10.75 19.18
CA GLY A 242 -42.59 -12.16 19.53
C GLY A 242 -41.83 -13.02 18.52
N SER A 243 -41.30 -12.45 17.44
CA SER A 243 -40.59 -13.23 16.42
C SER A 243 -39.28 -13.81 16.97
N PRO A 244 -38.96 -15.09 16.70
CA PRO A 244 -37.69 -15.70 17.08
C PRO A 244 -36.48 -15.02 16.43
N LEU A 245 -36.71 -14.22 15.38
CA LEU A 245 -35.67 -13.43 14.71
C LEU A 245 -35.20 -12.22 15.53
N ARG A 246 -35.95 -11.79 16.55
CA ARG A 246 -35.50 -10.74 17.48
C ARG A 246 -34.54 -11.36 18.51
N PRO A 247 -33.24 -11.01 18.51
CA PRO A 247 -32.34 -11.55 19.51
C PRO A 247 -32.82 -11.21 20.93
N GLY A 248 -33.01 -12.23 21.75
CA GLY A 248 -33.41 -12.07 23.16
C GLY A 248 -32.46 -11.15 23.92
N ARG A 249 -32.95 -10.47 24.96
CA ARG A 249 -32.18 -9.47 25.74
C ARG A 249 -30.81 -10.01 26.21
N ARG A 250 -30.73 -11.30 26.58
CA ARG A 250 -29.48 -11.97 26.98
C ARG A 250 -28.47 -12.18 25.84
N ARG A 251 -28.93 -12.51 24.62
CA ARG A 251 -28.01 -12.64 23.47
C ARG A 251 -27.42 -11.27 23.12
N ARG A 252 -28.21 -10.20 23.19
CA ARG A 252 -27.77 -8.82 22.90
C ARG A 252 -26.63 -8.35 23.80
N THR A 253 -26.72 -8.57 25.10
CA THR A 253 -25.63 -8.20 26.04
C THR A 253 -24.34 -8.96 25.74
N LEU A 254 -24.44 -10.24 25.36
CA LEU A 254 -23.30 -11.06 24.94
C LEU A 254 -22.69 -10.59 23.61
N THR A 255 -23.49 -10.29 22.58
CA THR A 255 -22.96 -9.81 21.30
C THR A 255 -22.35 -8.41 21.41
N TRP A 256 -22.92 -7.55 22.25
CA TRP A 256 -22.38 -6.22 22.51
C TRP A 256 -21.04 -6.30 23.27
N ALA A 257 -20.95 -7.13 24.32
CA ALA A 257 -19.72 -7.35 25.06
C ALA A 257 -18.59 -7.92 24.17
N ARG A 258 -18.92 -8.85 23.25
CA ARG A 258 -17.93 -9.39 22.29
C ARG A 258 -17.43 -8.38 21.26
N ARG A 259 -18.23 -7.35 20.92
CA ARG A 259 -17.89 -6.35 19.89
C ARG A 259 -17.19 -5.11 20.44
N HIS A 260 -17.19 -4.90 21.76
CA HIS A 260 -16.57 -3.74 22.39
C HIS A 260 -15.74 -4.13 23.63
N PRO A 261 -14.66 -4.92 23.46
CA PRO A 261 -13.86 -5.42 24.59
C PRO A 261 -13.20 -4.29 25.43
N VAL A 262 -13.00 -3.11 24.82
CA VAL A 262 -12.39 -1.94 25.47
C VAL A 262 -13.38 -1.18 26.38
N LEU A 263 -14.69 -1.32 26.17
CA LEU A 263 -15.71 -0.67 27.02
C LEU A 263 -16.13 -1.54 28.22
N THR A 264 -15.87 -2.85 28.18
CA THR A 264 -16.20 -3.76 29.28
C THR A 264 -15.28 -3.62 30.50
N THR A 265 -14.10 -3.03 30.36
CA THR A 265 -13.17 -2.78 31.49
C THR A 265 -13.58 -1.61 32.39
N LEU A 266 -14.48 -0.73 31.94
CA LEU A 266 -14.94 0.42 32.75
C LEU A 266 -16.13 0.13 33.66
N LEU A 267 -16.77 -1.05 33.56
CA LEU A 267 -17.94 -1.41 34.38
C LEU A 267 -17.61 -2.33 35.56
N ALA A 268 -16.33 -2.61 35.81
CA ALA A 268 -15.86 -3.41 36.94
C ALA A 268 -15.00 -2.58 37.91
N VAL A 269 -15.53 -1.46 38.40
CA VAL A 269 -14.99 -0.77 39.59
C VAL A 269 -16.05 -0.85 40.69
N PRO A 270 -15.80 -1.57 41.81
CA PRO A 270 -16.68 -1.51 42.95
C PRO A 270 -16.49 -0.16 43.64
N VAL A 271 -17.60 0.57 43.81
CA VAL A 271 -17.66 1.81 44.59
C VAL A 271 -17.47 1.46 46.06
N ALA A 272 -16.30 1.77 46.61
CA ALA A 272 -16.09 1.87 48.05
C ALA A 272 -16.37 3.33 48.46
N ALA A 273 -17.47 3.53 49.19
CA ALA A 273 -17.82 4.78 49.81
C ALA A 273 -16.89 5.09 50.99
N GLY A 274 -16.37 6.32 51.04
CA GLY A 274 -15.59 6.86 52.16
C GLY A 274 -15.87 8.35 52.31
N VAL A 275 -16.31 8.71 53.51
CA VAL A 275 -16.95 9.96 53.93
C VAL A 275 -15.93 11.05 54.29
N ILE A 276 -16.43 12.29 54.49
CA ILE A 276 -15.86 13.51 55.12
C ILE A 276 -15.24 14.50 54.11
N GLY A 277 -15.60 15.78 54.05
CA GLY A 277 -16.51 16.61 54.85
C GLY A 277 -16.61 18.01 54.25
N SER A 278 -17.74 18.66 54.53
CA SER A 278 -18.10 20.01 54.09
C SER A 278 -17.24 21.09 54.76
N ALA A 279 -16.81 22.09 53.98
CA ALA A 279 -16.56 23.44 54.47
C ALA A 279 -17.09 24.45 53.45
N THR A 280 -18.20 25.07 53.83
CA THR A 280 -18.82 26.25 53.25
C THR A 280 -17.97 27.50 53.46
N GLY A 281 -17.92 28.38 52.45
CA GLY A 281 -17.79 29.82 52.66
C GLY A 281 -16.86 30.54 51.68
N ALA A 282 -17.45 31.30 50.76
CA ALA A 282 -17.25 32.73 50.57
C ALA A 282 -17.35 33.13 49.08
N ASP A 283 -18.44 33.82 48.76
CA ASP A 283 -18.62 34.59 47.55
C ASP A 283 -17.50 35.63 47.38
N GLY A 284 -16.91 35.66 46.19
CA GLY A 284 -15.84 36.56 45.79
C GLY A 284 -15.92 36.83 44.30
N GLU A 285 -16.46 38.02 44.01
CA GLU A 285 -16.79 38.62 42.73
C GLU A 285 -15.57 38.94 41.85
N ALA A 286 -15.81 38.89 40.53
CA ALA A 286 -15.12 39.58 39.44
C ALA A 286 -13.63 39.32 39.15
N GLY A 287 -13.38 38.98 37.88
CA GLY A 287 -12.09 39.19 37.22
C GLY A 287 -11.42 37.95 36.63
N ALA A 288 -12.15 37.10 35.91
CA ALA A 288 -11.52 36.08 35.08
C ALA A 288 -10.84 36.76 33.86
N ALA A 289 -9.61 37.24 34.08
CA ALA A 289 -8.63 37.35 33.03
C ALA A 289 -8.45 35.95 32.45
N GLN A 290 -9.04 35.69 31.28
CA GLN A 290 -8.54 34.69 30.37
C GLN A 290 -7.16 35.16 29.91
N ASP A 291 -6.18 34.95 30.79
CA ASP A 291 -4.78 34.99 30.43
C ASP A 291 -4.60 33.88 29.41
N ALA A 292 -4.49 34.29 28.16
CA ALA A 292 -3.93 33.49 27.10
C ALA A 292 -2.55 33.04 27.59
N ARG A 293 -2.49 31.87 28.24
CA ARG A 293 -1.25 31.13 28.45
C ARG A 293 -0.75 30.80 27.06
N ALA A 294 -0.01 31.73 26.49
CA ALA A 294 0.79 31.57 25.32
C ALA A 294 1.60 30.30 25.55
N SER A 295 1.14 29.21 24.94
CA SER A 295 1.70 27.89 25.14
C SER A 295 3.10 27.96 24.60
N THR A 296 4.07 28.08 25.50
CA THR A 296 5.45 28.32 25.13
C THR A 296 5.95 27.07 24.45
N GLU A 297 6.33 27.21 23.19
CA GLU A 297 7.05 26.17 22.49
C GLU A 297 8.41 25.98 23.17
N ILE A 298 8.78 24.73 23.44
CA ILE A 298 10.08 24.37 24.00
C ILE A 298 10.83 23.46 23.04
N LEU A 299 12.15 23.48 23.11
CA LEU A 299 12.98 22.42 22.54
C LEU A 299 12.91 21.20 23.47
N VAL A 300 12.61 20.02 22.91
CA VAL A 300 12.53 18.79 23.71
C VAL A 300 13.91 18.47 24.30
N PRO A 301 14.04 18.32 25.64
CA PRO A 301 15.29 17.90 26.25
C PRO A 301 15.68 16.48 25.83
N ASP A 302 16.98 16.18 25.90
CA ASP A 302 17.49 14.82 25.73
C ASP A 302 17.32 14.00 27.01
N TYR A 303 16.72 12.82 26.88
CA TYR A 303 16.49 11.85 27.94
C TYR A 303 17.28 10.55 27.73
N GLU A 304 17.99 10.39 26.62
CA GLU A 304 18.76 9.17 26.32
C GLU A 304 19.82 8.90 27.40
N GLY A 305 19.96 7.62 27.78
CA GLY A 305 20.86 7.15 28.85
C GLY A 305 20.43 7.50 30.28
N THR A 306 19.32 8.22 30.47
CA THR A 306 18.84 8.56 31.82
C THR A 306 17.91 7.48 32.38
N ALA A 307 17.95 7.28 33.70
CA ALA A 307 17.01 6.38 34.37
C ALA A 307 15.56 6.82 34.13
N LEU A 308 14.67 5.88 33.78
CA LEU A 308 13.30 6.15 33.34
C LEU A 308 12.50 6.99 34.35
N THR A 309 12.67 6.73 35.64
CA THR A 309 12.03 7.49 36.72
C THR A 309 12.48 8.96 36.74
N THR A 310 13.78 9.19 36.51
CA THR A 310 14.38 10.53 36.45
C THR A 310 13.93 11.27 35.18
N ALA A 311 13.94 10.59 34.03
CA ALA A 311 13.43 11.13 32.78
C ALA A 311 11.96 11.54 32.90
N THR A 312 11.13 10.69 33.48
CA THR A 312 9.70 10.95 33.72
C THR A 312 9.49 12.15 34.65
N ALA A 313 10.25 12.25 35.74
CA ALA A 313 10.15 13.39 36.65
C ALA A 313 10.54 14.71 35.95
N ARG A 314 11.61 14.72 35.17
CA ARG A 314 12.04 15.87 34.37
C ARG A 314 11.00 16.26 33.30
N ALA A 315 10.41 15.28 32.61
CA ALA A 315 9.35 15.52 31.64
C ALA A 315 8.11 16.14 32.29
N ARG A 316 7.68 15.64 33.47
CA ARG A 316 6.57 16.26 34.20
C ARG A 316 6.87 17.69 34.64
N ALA A 317 8.11 17.97 35.08
CA ALA A 317 8.54 19.32 35.40
C ALA A 317 8.52 20.27 34.18
N ALA A 318 8.76 19.73 32.97
CA ALA A 318 8.61 20.46 31.71
C ALA A 318 7.15 20.59 31.22
N SER A 319 6.16 20.27 32.08
CA SER A 319 4.72 20.46 31.82
C SER A 319 4.19 19.70 30.60
N TRP A 320 4.74 18.52 30.31
CA TRP A 320 4.14 17.60 29.33
C TRP A 320 2.76 17.15 29.80
N ALA A 321 1.76 17.24 28.92
CA ALA A 321 0.39 16.84 29.23
C ALA A 321 0.30 15.35 29.59
N THR A 322 1.04 14.53 28.84
CA THR A 322 1.13 13.08 29.06
C THR A 322 2.57 12.62 28.93
N VAL A 323 3.01 11.76 29.85
CA VAL A 323 4.29 11.04 29.75
C VAL A 323 3.99 9.55 29.79
N SER A 324 4.35 8.83 28.72
CA SER A 324 4.21 7.38 28.59
C SER A 324 5.56 6.70 28.52
N ALA A 325 5.60 5.41 28.87
CA ALA A 325 6.79 4.57 28.75
C ALA A 325 6.47 3.36 27.86
N SER A 326 7.46 2.84 27.16
CA SER A 326 7.35 1.61 26.36
C SER A 326 8.71 0.88 26.32
N ASP A 327 8.70 -0.44 26.18
CA ASP A 327 9.95 -1.21 26.07
C ASP A 327 10.60 -0.90 24.72
N ALA A 328 11.89 -0.53 24.75
CA ALA A 328 12.64 -0.23 23.53
C ALA A 328 13.08 -1.50 22.80
N THR A 329 13.02 -2.68 23.45
CA THR A 329 13.36 -3.97 22.86
C THR A 329 12.18 -4.61 22.10
N SER A 330 12.47 -5.67 21.35
CA SER A 330 11.45 -6.52 20.71
C SER A 330 10.65 -7.37 21.70
N ALA A 331 11.05 -7.45 22.97
CA ALA A 331 10.36 -8.24 23.97
C ALA A 331 8.99 -7.66 24.37
N LEU A 332 8.73 -6.39 24.04
CA LEU A 332 7.46 -5.69 24.30
C LEU A 332 6.99 -5.83 25.77
N ARG A 333 7.93 -5.79 26.72
CA ARG A 333 7.60 -5.87 28.13
C ARG A 333 6.73 -4.69 28.53
N THR A 334 5.78 -4.93 29.42
CA THR A 334 5.01 -3.85 30.02
C THR A 334 5.96 -3.01 30.87
N VAL A 335 6.06 -1.72 30.55
CA VAL A 335 6.82 -0.74 31.33
C VAL A 335 5.95 0.47 31.61
N THR A 336 6.01 0.97 32.83
CA THR A 336 5.32 2.17 33.27
C THR A 336 6.31 3.29 33.56
N PRO A 337 5.92 4.58 33.45
CA PRO A 337 6.82 5.71 33.72
C PRO A 337 7.40 5.75 35.15
N GLY A 338 6.88 4.93 36.07
CA GLY A 338 7.36 4.82 37.46
C GLY A 338 8.30 3.63 37.71
N ASP A 339 8.54 2.78 36.72
CA ASP A 339 9.32 1.55 36.92
C ASP A 339 10.80 1.85 37.16
N MET A 340 11.36 1.25 38.20
CA MET A 340 12.78 1.36 38.57
C MET A 340 13.62 0.31 37.84
N GLY A 341 14.93 0.59 37.66
CA GLY A 341 15.86 -0.33 37.01
C GLY A 341 15.76 -0.33 35.48
N TRP A 342 15.21 0.75 34.89
CA TRP A 342 15.10 0.96 33.45
C TRP A 342 15.84 2.24 33.05
N GLN A 343 16.52 2.21 31.90
CA GLN A 343 17.16 3.36 31.27
C GLN A 343 16.48 3.69 29.94
N VAL A 344 16.33 4.98 29.65
CA VAL A 344 15.75 5.46 28.39
C VAL A 344 16.77 5.33 27.27
N CYS A 345 16.39 4.67 26.18
CA CYS A 345 17.20 4.54 24.97
C CYS A 345 16.73 5.47 23.86
N PHE A 346 15.43 5.75 23.80
CA PHE A 346 14.87 6.67 22.80
C PHE A 346 13.72 7.46 23.38
N GLN A 347 13.36 8.54 22.70
CA GLN A 347 12.24 9.37 23.05
C GLN A 347 11.46 9.78 21.79
N LEU A 348 10.17 10.01 21.97
CA LEU A 348 9.33 10.61 20.96
C LEU A 348 8.42 11.65 21.62
N PRO A 349 8.43 12.93 21.21
CA PRO A 349 9.21 13.55 20.13
C PRO A 349 10.73 13.53 20.35
N SER A 350 11.51 13.73 19.29
CA SER A 350 12.98 13.59 19.33
C SER A 350 13.62 14.76 20.08
N SER A 351 14.81 14.54 20.66
CA SER A 351 15.59 15.62 21.29
C SER A 351 15.84 16.76 20.31
N GLY A 352 15.72 18.00 20.79
CA GLY A 352 15.89 19.22 19.98
C GLY A 352 14.70 19.57 19.07
N GLU A 353 13.63 18.78 19.05
CA GLU A 353 12.40 19.13 18.33
C GLU A 353 11.65 20.26 19.05
N THR A 354 11.08 21.22 18.32
CA THR A 354 10.28 22.29 18.92
C THR A 354 8.83 21.85 19.05
N VAL A 355 8.31 21.78 20.28
CA VAL A 355 6.97 21.25 20.58
C VAL A 355 6.24 22.08 21.63
N ARG A 356 4.94 21.83 21.81
CA ARG A 356 4.12 22.38 22.90
C ARG A 356 3.78 21.28 23.91
N PRO A 357 4.49 21.20 25.06
CA PRO A 357 4.32 20.12 26.03
C PRO A 357 2.89 20.01 26.57
N ALA A 358 2.25 21.15 26.83
CA ALA A 358 0.89 21.23 27.39
C ALA A 358 -0.21 20.60 26.51
N SER A 359 0.10 20.31 25.24
CA SER A 359 -0.80 19.60 24.31
C SER A 359 -0.21 18.29 23.78
N GLY A 360 1.02 17.95 24.17
CA GLY A 360 1.79 16.84 23.60
C GLY A 360 1.91 15.64 24.54
N THR A 361 2.22 14.49 23.95
CA THR A 361 2.62 13.29 24.70
C THR A 361 4.12 13.05 24.47
N LEU A 362 4.87 12.82 25.53
CA LEU A 362 6.25 12.32 25.47
C LEU A 362 6.24 10.82 25.76
N THR A 363 6.68 10.01 24.81
CA THR A 363 6.91 8.58 25.00
C THR A 363 8.40 8.32 25.22
N LEU A 364 8.74 7.72 26.35
CA LEU A 364 10.08 7.28 26.70
C LEU A 364 10.21 5.78 26.43
N TYR A 365 11.12 5.42 25.54
CA TYR A 365 11.39 4.02 25.23
C TYR A 365 12.59 3.54 26.02
N ALA A 366 12.41 2.55 26.87
CA ALA A 366 13.40 2.15 27.86
C ALA A 366 13.73 0.66 27.80
N VAL A 367 14.92 0.29 28.28
CA VAL A 367 15.34 -1.10 28.54
C VAL A 367 15.77 -1.23 30.01
N PRO A 368 15.80 -2.44 30.60
CA PRO A 368 16.42 -2.63 31.89
C PRO A 368 17.87 -2.12 31.90
N GLU A 369 18.32 -1.49 32.98
CA GLU A 369 19.65 -0.85 33.09
C GLU A 369 20.84 -1.80 32.82
N ARG A 370 20.60 -3.12 32.86
CA ARG A 370 21.62 -4.15 32.56
C ARG A 370 21.67 -4.55 31.08
N GLU A 371 20.72 -4.08 30.27
CA GLU A 371 20.64 -4.35 28.84
C GLU A 371 21.18 -3.17 28.04
N GLU A 372 21.87 -3.46 26.95
CA GLU A 372 22.33 -2.42 26.03
C GLU A 372 21.14 -1.83 25.26
N CYS A 373 21.16 -0.52 25.09
CA CYS A 373 20.17 0.13 24.24
C CYS A 373 20.32 -0.36 22.80
N PRO A 374 19.24 -0.79 22.13
CA PRO A 374 19.34 -1.20 20.74
C PRO A 374 19.73 0.00 19.88
N GLU A 375 20.31 -0.22 18.70
CA GLU A 375 20.72 0.88 17.82
C GLU A 375 19.54 1.68 17.23
N ARG A 376 18.34 1.08 17.19
CA ARG A 376 17.14 1.69 16.58
C ARG A 376 15.88 1.35 17.35
N LEU A 377 15.07 2.38 17.58
CA LEU A 377 13.75 2.25 18.18
C LEU A 377 12.84 1.44 17.26
N HIS A 378 12.22 0.38 17.79
CA HIS A 378 11.48 -0.60 16.98
C HIS A 378 12.32 -1.16 15.84
N GLY A 379 13.64 -1.28 16.04
CA GLY A 379 14.51 -2.06 15.18
C GLY A 379 13.78 -3.37 14.86
N PRO A 380 13.71 -3.73 13.57
CA PRO A 380 12.65 -4.58 13.06
C PRO A 380 12.68 -5.89 13.85
N GLY A 381 11.71 -6.09 14.74
CA GLY A 381 11.84 -6.98 15.90
C GLY A 381 12.49 -8.28 15.48
N ARG A 382 13.78 -8.44 15.80
CA ARG A 382 14.54 -9.54 15.24
C ARG A 382 14.15 -10.79 15.99
N ILE A 383 13.72 -11.79 15.25
CA ILE A 383 13.49 -13.13 15.76
C ILE A 383 14.45 -14.06 15.05
N VAL A 384 14.93 -15.07 15.77
CA VAL A 384 15.55 -16.24 15.14
C VAL A 384 14.41 -17.15 14.73
N MET A 385 14.32 -17.44 13.45
CA MET A 385 13.23 -18.21 12.87
C MET A 385 13.28 -19.65 13.41
N PRO A 386 12.24 -20.15 14.10
CA PRO A 386 12.23 -21.53 14.58
C PRO A 386 12.15 -22.52 13.40
N ASP A 387 12.59 -23.76 13.63
CA ASP A 387 12.31 -24.86 12.71
C ASP A 387 10.86 -25.32 12.87
N LEU A 388 10.07 -25.09 11.83
CA LEU A 388 8.65 -25.40 11.74
C LEU A 388 8.39 -26.54 10.75
N VAL A 389 9.42 -27.08 10.08
CA VAL A 389 9.23 -28.15 9.10
C VAL A 389 8.76 -29.43 9.79
N GLY A 390 7.67 -30.00 9.29
CA GLY A 390 6.97 -31.15 9.85
C GLY A 390 5.89 -30.78 10.89
N THR A 391 5.90 -29.55 11.41
CA THR A 391 4.90 -29.09 12.37
C THR A 391 3.56 -28.81 11.68
N PRO A 392 2.40 -29.18 12.27
CA PRO A 392 1.09 -28.79 11.75
C PRO A 392 0.94 -27.27 11.65
N PHE A 393 0.27 -26.77 10.61
CA PHE A 393 0.15 -25.34 10.35
C PHE A 393 -0.47 -24.54 11.50
N GLY A 394 -1.45 -25.11 12.22
CA GLY A 394 -2.06 -24.43 13.38
C GLY A 394 -1.07 -24.20 14.51
N GLU A 395 -0.22 -25.18 14.81
CA GLU A 395 0.83 -25.09 15.83
C GLU A 395 1.99 -24.18 15.37
N ALA A 396 2.39 -24.29 14.10
CA ALA A 396 3.40 -23.42 13.51
C ALA A 396 2.96 -21.95 13.53
N SER A 397 1.70 -21.67 13.17
CA SER A 397 1.12 -20.33 13.20
C SER A 397 1.01 -19.79 14.63
N GLY A 398 0.61 -20.61 15.61
CA GLY A 398 0.59 -20.24 17.02
C GLY A 398 1.99 -19.92 17.57
N THR A 399 3.00 -20.67 17.16
CA THR A 399 4.41 -20.41 17.52
C THR A 399 4.87 -19.06 16.97
N LEU A 400 4.59 -18.77 15.69
CA LEU A 400 4.93 -17.51 15.05
C LEU A 400 4.19 -16.31 15.65
N ASP A 401 2.90 -16.47 15.99
CA ASP A 401 2.13 -15.44 16.70
C ASP A 401 2.70 -15.13 18.09
N GLY A 402 3.15 -16.16 18.82
CA GLY A 402 3.85 -16.00 20.10
C GLY A 402 5.17 -15.23 19.99
N LEU A 403 5.82 -15.27 18.83
CA LEU A 403 7.00 -14.46 18.50
C LEU A 403 6.64 -13.07 17.93
N GLY A 404 5.36 -12.73 17.84
CA GLY A 404 4.87 -11.45 17.31
C GLY A 404 4.82 -11.36 15.79
N VAL A 405 5.03 -12.47 15.07
CA VAL A 405 4.95 -12.52 13.60
C VAL A 405 3.50 -12.59 13.16
N ARG A 406 3.02 -11.55 12.49
CA ARG A 406 1.61 -11.46 12.05
C ARG A 406 1.38 -11.80 10.58
N ASN A 407 2.44 -11.80 9.78
CA ASN A 407 2.35 -11.89 8.33
C ASN A 407 2.71 -13.31 7.85
N VAL A 408 1.87 -14.29 8.17
CA VAL A 408 2.05 -15.70 7.74
C VAL A 408 1.27 -15.95 6.45
N LEU A 409 1.94 -16.50 5.44
CA LEU A 409 1.37 -16.88 4.16
C LEU A 409 1.42 -18.41 4.00
N ALA A 410 0.25 -19.04 4.01
CA ALA A 410 0.09 -20.45 3.67
C ALA A 410 0.09 -20.64 2.14
N LEU A 411 1.00 -21.47 1.65
CA LEU A 411 1.17 -21.82 0.24
C LEU A 411 1.06 -23.33 0.08
N HIS A 412 0.53 -23.81 -1.03
CA HIS A 412 0.52 -25.23 -1.34
C HIS A 412 1.93 -25.70 -1.73
N ALA A 413 2.44 -26.78 -1.14
CA ALA A 413 3.84 -27.22 -1.30
C ALA A 413 4.23 -27.53 -2.76
N HIS A 414 3.34 -28.17 -3.53
CA HIS A 414 3.61 -28.48 -4.94
C HIS A 414 3.35 -27.34 -5.93
N THR A 415 2.27 -26.56 -5.76
CA THR A 415 1.87 -25.55 -6.76
C THR A 415 2.40 -24.16 -6.45
N GLY A 416 2.80 -23.90 -5.20
CA GLY A 416 3.10 -22.55 -4.70
C GLY A 416 1.89 -21.61 -4.67
N GLY A 417 0.69 -22.13 -4.99
CA GLY A 417 -0.55 -21.37 -4.94
C GLY A 417 -0.90 -21.00 -3.50
N ARG A 418 -1.47 -19.81 -3.31
CA ARG A 418 -1.90 -19.38 -1.97
C ARG A 418 -3.08 -20.22 -1.51
N LEU A 419 -2.94 -20.86 -0.36
CA LEU A 419 -4.04 -21.57 0.30
C LEU A 419 -4.94 -20.52 0.97
N SER A 420 -6.24 -20.67 0.79
CA SER A 420 -7.23 -19.77 1.40
C SER A 420 -7.73 -20.37 2.70
N GLU A 421 -7.96 -19.56 3.74
CA GLU A 421 -8.51 -20.02 5.04
C GLU A 421 -9.84 -20.80 4.93
N GLY A 422 -10.52 -20.75 3.79
CA GLY A 422 -11.75 -21.52 3.53
C GLY A 422 -11.51 -22.98 3.09
N GLU A 423 -10.26 -23.37 2.86
CA GLU A 423 -9.88 -24.75 2.58
C GLU A 423 -9.93 -25.53 3.91
N ARG A 424 -10.72 -26.60 3.95
CA ARG A 424 -11.02 -27.28 5.22
C ARG A 424 -9.75 -27.92 5.78
N ASP A 425 -9.61 -27.82 7.10
CA ASP A 425 -8.63 -28.54 7.91
C ASP A 425 -7.16 -28.18 7.65
N LEU A 426 -6.88 -26.95 7.20
CA LEU A 426 -5.52 -26.45 7.00
C LEU A 426 -4.64 -26.55 8.26
N ASP A 427 -5.22 -26.43 9.45
CA ASP A 427 -4.49 -26.45 10.72
C ASP A 427 -3.71 -27.75 10.93
N ASP A 428 -4.20 -28.86 10.37
CA ASP A 428 -3.59 -30.19 10.47
C ASP A 428 -2.54 -30.46 9.37
N TRP A 429 -2.39 -29.57 8.40
CA TRP A 429 -1.46 -29.77 7.28
C TRP A 429 -0.02 -29.53 7.75
N PRO A 430 0.91 -30.48 7.58
CA PRO A 430 2.29 -30.28 7.95
C PRO A 430 2.99 -29.28 7.04
N VAL A 431 3.88 -28.48 7.62
CA VAL A 431 4.78 -27.58 6.90
C VAL A 431 5.89 -28.39 6.22
N CYS A 432 5.98 -28.35 4.90
CA CYS A 432 7.07 -28.99 4.15
C CYS A 432 8.28 -28.07 3.93
N ARG A 433 8.05 -26.76 3.90
CA ARG A 433 9.09 -25.74 3.76
C ARG A 433 8.66 -24.46 4.45
N GLN A 434 9.64 -23.74 4.97
CA GLN A 434 9.47 -22.39 5.48
C GLN A 434 10.42 -21.43 4.78
N ASP A 435 10.05 -20.16 4.75
CA ASP A 435 10.90 -19.04 4.40
C ASP A 435 10.48 -17.84 5.26
N PRO A 436 11.36 -17.28 6.11
CA PRO A 436 12.79 -17.57 6.23
C PRO A 436 13.13 -18.99 6.70
N GLU A 437 14.35 -19.46 6.39
CA GLU A 437 14.87 -20.76 6.82
C GLU A 437 15.01 -20.82 8.35
N ALA A 438 14.98 -22.02 8.92
CA ALA A 438 15.25 -22.20 10.35
C ALA A 438 16.59 -21.58 10.75
N ASP A 439 16.66 -21.05 11.99
CA ASP A 439 17.79 -20.35 12.57
C ASP A 439 18.22 -19.04 11.88
N SER A 440 17.52 -18.63 10.83
CA SER A 440 17.78 -17.33 10.19
C SER A 440 17.20 -16.17 10.99
N GLU A 441 17.94 -15.06 11.07
CA GLU A 441 17.41 -13.83 11.64
C GLU A 441 16.40 -13.19 10.67
N THR A 442 15.20 -12.94 11.17
CA THR A 442 14.17 -12.21 10.44
C THR A 442 13.47 -11.21 11.34
N THR A 443 12.52 -10.47 10.79
CA THR A 443 11.82 -9.40 11.48
C THR A 443 10.37 -9.80 11.74
N VAL A 444 9.78 -9.40 12.87
CA VAL A 444 8.36 -9.66 13.20
C VAL A 444 7.36 -9.15 12.15
N ASN A 445 7.75 -8.16 11.34
CA ASN A 445 6.94 -7.63 10.24
C ASN A 445 7.20 -8.32 8.89
N ALA A 446 8.21 -9.19 8.80
CA ALA A 446 8.52 -9.91 7.57
C ALA A 446 7.39 -10.89 7.23
N PHE A 447 7.20 -11.14 5.94
CA PHE A 447 6.32 -12.21 5.49
C PHE A 447 7.01 -13.54 5.73
N VAL A 448 6.41 -14.38 6.57
CA VAL A 448 6.76 -15.78 6.69
C VAL A 448 5.91 -16.56 5.70
N ARG A 449 6.55 -17.33 4.81
CA ARG A 449 5.89 -18.23 3.87
C ARG A 449 6.04 -19.65 4.38
N LEU A 450 4.91 -20.33 4.57
CA LEU A 450 4.86 -21.74 4.93
C LEU A 450 4.23 -22.52 3.79
N TRP A 451 4.96 -23.49 3.26
CA TRP A 451 4.47 -24.40 2.22
C TRP A 451 3.92 -25.64 2.89
N LEU A 452 2.62 -25.87 2.71
CA LEU A 452 1.85 -26.91 3.38
C LEU A 452 1.48 -28.02 2.39
N ILE A 453 1.36 -29.25 2.88
CA ILE A 453 0.85 -30.38 2.10
C ILE A 453 -0.31 -31.05 2.84
N GLY A 454 -1.27 -31.61 2.09
CA GLY A 454 -2.38 -32.34 2.68
C GLY A 454 -1.91 -33.55 3.51
N PRO A 455 -2.67 -33.95 4.55
CA PRO A 455 -2.33 -35.11 5.36
C PRO A 455 -2.23 -36.38 4.51
N GLY A 456 -1.17 -37.16 4.72
CA GLY A 456 -0.91 -38.41 4.01
C GLY A 456 -0.17 -38.26 2.68
N GLU A 457 0.04 -37.03 2.20
CA GLU A 457 0.92 -36.76 1.06
C GLU A 457 2.35 -36.52 1.56
N PRO A 458 3.38 -37.13 0.94
CA PRO A 458 4.74 -36.91 1.35
C PRO A 458 5.17 -35.47 1.00
N CYS A 459 5.94 -34.83 1.88
CA CYS A 459 6.71 -33.64 1.55
C CYS A 459 7.83 -34.03 0.56
N ALA A 460 7.47 -34.31 -0.68
CA ALA A 460 8.46 -34.52 -1.73
C ALA A 460 9.19 -33.19 -1.98
N GLU A 461 10.52 -33.24 -2.05
CA GLU A 461 11.35 -32.13 -2.53
C GLU A 461 10.75 -31.54 -3.82
N PRO A 462 10.81 -30.21 -3.99
CA PRO A 462 10.04 -29.53 -5.01
C PRO A 462 10.35 -30.13 -6.38
N SER A 463 9.27 -30.39 -7.12
CA SER A 463 9.32 -30.66 -8.55
C SER A 463 10.32 -29.73 -9.23
N PRO A 464 11.20 -30.26 -10.12
CA PRO A 464 12.31 -29.53 -10.70
C PRO A 464 11.86 -28.16 -11.21
N THR A 465 12.73 -27.16 -10.99
CA THR A 465 12.64 -25.79 -11.51
C THR A 465 11.98 -25.82 -12.88
N PRO A 466 10.86 -25.09 -13.10
CA PRO A 466 10.08 -25.20 -14.34
C PRO A 466 11.02 -25.05 -15.53
N THR A 467 11.15 -26.12 -16.31
CA THR A 467 11.94 -26.13 -17.52
C THR A 467 11.43 -24.99 -18.40
N PRO A 468 12.28 -24.02 -18.80
CA PRO A 468 11.82 -22.85 -19.53
C PRO A 468 11.02 -23.30 -20.74
N THR A 469 9.78 -22.82 -20.84
CA THR A 469 8.90 -23.09 -21.96
C THR A 469 9.63 -22.72 -23.24
N PRO A 470 9.85 -23.65 -24.19
CA PRO A 470 10.61 -23.36 -25.40
C PRO A 470 9.97 -22.17 -26.12
N GLU A 471 10.78 -21.17 -26.45
CA GLU A 471 10.30 -19.95 -27.11
C GLU A 471 9.51 -20.31 -28.38
N PRO A 472 8.35 -19.67 -28.62
CA PRO A 472 7.58 -19.89 -29.81
C PRO A 472 8.43 -19.56 -31.04
N LYS A 473 8.57 -20.52 -31.96
CA LYS A 473 9.30 -20.35 -33.22
C LYS A 473 8.88 -19.03 -33.89
N PRO A 474 9.82 -18.20 -34.35
CA PRO A 474 9.51 -16.93 -34.97
C PRO A 474 8.55 -17.12 -36.15
N LYS A 475 7.44 -16.37 -36.13
CA LYS A 475 6.46 -16.39 -37.23
C LYS A 475 7.14 -16.01 -38.55
N PRO A 476 6.86 -16.73 -39.66
CA PRO A 476 7.38 -16.39 -40.97
C PRO A 476 7.08 -14.93 -41.31
N LYS A 477 8.10 -14.21 -41.79
CA LYS A 477 7.99 -12.81 -42.21
C LYS A 477 6.93 -12.72 -43.33
N PRO A 478 5.93 -11.82 -43.24
CA PRO A 478 4.94 -11.64 -44.29
C PRO A 478 5.62 -11.29 -45.61
N GLU A 479 5.22 -11.98 -46.68
CA GLU A 479 5.70 -11.68 -48.03
C GLU A 479 5.37 -10.22 -48.42
N PRO A 480 6.31 -9.52 -49.08
CA PRO A 480 6.11 -8.13 -49.47
C PRO A 480 4.92 -8.00 -50.43
N LYS A 481 3.97 -7.16 -50.03
CA LYS A 481 2.77 -6.83 -50.82
C LYS A 481 3.19 -6.10 -52.11
N PRO A 482 2.74 -6.55 -53.30
CA PRO A 482 3.17 -5.99 -54.56
C PRO A 482 2.75 -4.52 -54.70
N THR A 483 3.71 -3.70 -55.11
CA THR A 483 3.55 -2.28 -55.45
C THR A 483 2.58 -2.14 -56.63
N PRO A 484 1.53 -1.31 -56.55
CA PRO A 484 0.66 -1.03 -57.70
C PRO A 484 1.47 -0.28 -58.77
N GLY A 485 1.78 -0.97 -59.87
CA GLY A 485 2.45 -0.42 -61.03
C GLY A 485 1.57 0.61 -61.74
N GLY A 486 2.12 1.81 -61.91
CA GLY A 486 1.55 2.85 -62.76
C GLY A 486 1.52 2.38 -64.21
N GLY A 487 0.32 2.36 -64.78
CA GLY A 487 0.12 2.11 -66.21
C GLY A 487 0.64 3.29 -67.03
N SER A 488 1.63 3.03 -67.88
CA SER A 488 1.88 3.82 -69.07
C SER A 488 2.50 2.95 -70.15
N GLY A 489 1.70 2.73 -71.19
CA GLY A 489 2.16 2.83 -72.56
C GLY A 489 2.99 1.68 -73.13
N GLY A 490 2.39 1.00 -74.10
CA GLY A 490 3.08 0.81 -75.36
C GLY A 490 3.63 -0.58 -75.64
N SER A 491 2.88 -1.29 -76.47
CA SER A 491 3.37 -1.94 -77.69
C SER A 491 4.42 -3.04 -77.62
N SER A 492 4.00 -4.16 -78.22
CA SER A 492 4.74 -4.89 -79.26
C SER A 492 5.56 -6.13 -78.86
N THR A 493 4.96 -7.27 -79.23
CA THR A 493 5.51 -8.27 -80.17
C THR A 493 6.52 -9.30 -79.66
N GLY A 494 6.18 -10.58 -79.89
CA GLY A 494 7.09 -11.72 -80.06
C GLY A 494 7.55 -12.35 -78.74
N GLY A 495 7.34 -13.63 -78.45
CA GLY A 495 7.41 -14.78 -79.34
C GLY A 495 8.70 -15.56 -79.03
N ASN A 496 8.54 -16.86 -78.80
CA ASN A 496 9.54 -17.94 -78.88
C ASN A 496 10.39 -18.33 -77.65
N SER A 497 10.00 -19.48 -77.08
CA SER A 497 10.68 -20.80 -77.09
C SER A 497 12.18 -20.92 -76.78
N GLY A 498 12.51 -21.94 -75.97
CA GLY A 498 13.83 -22.59 -75.89
C GLY A 498 14.23 -22.90 -74.44
N GLU A 499 13.86 -24.03 -73.84
CA GLU A 499 14.57 -25.33 -73.90
C GLU A 499 16.07 -25.29 -73.57
N SER A 500 16.44 -26.04 -72.52
CA SER A 500 17.61 -26.94 -72.39
C SER A 500 18.46 -26.71 -71.14
N ASP A 501 18.34 -27.66 -70.22
CA ASP A 501 19.39 -28.52 -69.66
C ASP A 501 20.78 -27.95 -69.33
N GLY A 502 21.29 -28.39 -68.16
CA GLY A 502 22.70 -28.76 -68.06
C GLY A 502 23.45 -28.42 -66.77
N THR A 503 23.44 -29.38 -65.84
CA THR A 503 24.65 -29.94 -65.20
C THR A 503 25.73 -29.06 -64.52
N SER A 504 25.86 -29.33 -63.21
CA SER A 504 27.10 -29.79 -62.52
C SER A 504 28.15 -28.82 -61.95
N SER A 505 28.60 -29.23 -60.74
CA SER A 505 29.96 -29.26 -60.19
C SER A 505 30.58 -28.04 -59.46
N THR A 506 30.67 -28.21 -58.13
CA THR A 506 31.86 -28.16 -57.22
C THR A 506 32.81 -26.96 -57.15
N SER A 507 33.41 -26.86 -55.94
CA SER A 507 34.64 -26.15 -55.49
C SER A 507 34.37 -24.84 -54.76
N GLY A 508 34.92 -24.50 -53.60
CA GLY A 508 36.00 -25.09 -52.79
C GLY A 508 36.74 -23.95 -52.04
N GLY A 509 37.26 -24.26 -50.84
CA GLY A 509 38.22 -23.43 -50.08
C GLY A 509 37.63 -22.77 -48.81
N GLY A 510 38.01 -23.07 -47.57
CA GLY A 510 39.14 -23.84 -47.03
C GLY A 510 40.21 -22.92 -46.42
N ALA A 511 40.28 -22.82 -45.08
CA ALA A 511 41.46 -22.51 -44.23
C ALA A 511 41.02 -22.10 -42.81
N THR A 512 41.68 -22.36 -41.68
CA THR A 512 42.53 -23.43 -41.11
C THR A 512 42.97 -22.94 -39.72
N GLY A 513 43.24 -23.87 -38.79
CA GLY A 513 43.97 -23.66 -37.52
C GLY A 513 43.05 -23.56 -36.31
N GLY A 514 43.04 -24.46 -35.33
CA GLY A 514 44.07 -25.36 -34.79
C GLY A 514 44.02 -25.19 -33.26
N SER A 515 43.43 -26.16 -32.53
CA SER A 515 44.06 -27.03 -31.50
C SER A 515 44.81 -26.22 -30.38
N SER A 516 44.64 -26.43 -29.07
CA SER A 516 44.49 -27.68 -28.32
C SER A 516 44.16 -27.36 -26.84
N SER A 517 43.73 -28.41 -26.15
CA SER A 517 43.47 -28.60 -24.72
C SER A 517 44.65 -28.35 -23.76
N SER A 518 44.34 -28.00 -22.51
CA SER A 518 45.05 -28.48 -21.30
C SER A 518 44.18 -28.35 -20.06
N GLY A 519 44.07 -29.43 -19.30
CA GLY A 519 43.47 -29.49 -17.97
C GLY A 519 44.51 -29.27 -16.87
N GLY A 520 44.04 -29.07 -15.64
CA GLY A 520 44.87 -29.01 -14.45
C GLY A 520 44.06 -28.70 -13.19
N THR A 521 43.99 -29.68 -12.29
CA THR A 521 43.38 -29.65 -10.96
C THR A 521 44.30 -29.08 -9.87
N SER A 522 43.70 -28.78 -8.71
CA SER A 522 44.23 -28.75 -7.32
C SER A 522 44.98 -27.52 -6.77
N GLY A 523 44.35 -26.89 -5.76
CA GLY A 523 44.85 -26.72 -4.37
C GLY A 523 46.06 -25.83 -4.08
N GLY A 524 45.91 -24.89 -3.13
CA GLY A 524 47.03 -24.35 -2.35
C GLY A 524 46.92 -22.88 -1.93
N SER A 525 46.85 -22.65 -0.61
CA SER A 525 46.88 -21.37 0.09
C SER A 525 48.23 -20.62 -0.06
N GLY A 526 48.22 -19.29 0.00
CA GLY A 526 49.44 -18.50 0.26
C GLY A 526 49.36 -17.02 -0.13
N SER A 527 49.44 -16.14 0.86
CA SER A 527 49.55 -14.67 0.77
C SER A 527 50.74 -14.17 -0.07
N GLY A 528 50.56 -13.02 -0.74
CA GLY A 528 51.66 -12.22 -1.28
C GLY A 528 51.20 -11.22 -2.33
N GLY A 529 51.29 -9.92 -2.03
CA GLY A 529 50.73 -8.83 -2.82
C GLY A 529 51.34 -8.65 -4.22
N GLY A 530 50.50 -8.14 -5.13
CA GLY A 530 50.88 -7.71 -6.47
C GLY A 530 49.64 -7.48 -7.34
N GLY A 531 49.16 -6.24 -7.39
CA GLY A 531 48.19 -5.73 -8.38
C GLY A 531 46.93 -6.58 -8.60
N GLN A 532 45.98 -6.55 -7.67
CA GLN A 532 44.67 -7.16 -7.91
C GLN A 532 44.00 -6.45 -9.10
N ALA A 533 43.85 -7.18 -10.21
CA ALA A 533 42.92 -6.83 -11.27
C ALA A 533 41.51 -6.84 -10.68
N GLY A 534 41.09 -5.70 -10.12
CA GLY A 534 39.81 -5.59 -9.46
C GLY A 534 38.69 -5.79 -10.47
N ILE A 535 37.69 -6.57 -10.07
CA ILE A 535 36.50 -6.82 -10.88
C ILE A 535 35.72 -5.50 -11.06
N GLY A 536 35.27 -5.24 -12.29
CA GLY A 536 34.41 -4.11 -12.62
C GLY A 536 32.94 -4.54 -12.71
N PHE A 537 32.02 -3.65 -12.34
CA PHE A 537 30.60 -3.88 -12.59
C PHE A 537 30.34 -4.09 -14.09
N GLY A 538 29.51 -5.08 -14.42
CA GLY A 538 29.19 -5.48 -15.79
C GLY A 538 30.17 -6.48 -16.42
N GLN A 539 31.31 -6.77 -15.78
CA GLN A 539 32.22 -7.84 -16.20
C GLN A 539 31.59 -9.21 -15.96
N PHE A 540 31.91 -10.18 -16.81
CA PHE A 540 31.43 -11.55 -16.66
C PHE A 540 31.93 -12.19 -15.37
N CYS A 541 31.09 -13.03 -14.79
CA CYS A 541 31.39 -13.74 -13.56
C CYS A 541 30.77 -15.14 -13.58
N SER A 542 31.34 -16.05 -12.80
CA SER A 542 30.80 -17.40 -12.60
C SER A 542 31.33 -17.95 -11.27
N PRO A 543 30.51 -18.62 -10.46
CA PRO A 543 29.08 -18.88 -10.65
C PRO A 543 28.20 -17.67 -10.31
N ALA A 544 26.96 -17.66 -10.82
CA ALA A 544 25.94 -16.72 -10.36
C ALA A 544 25.73 -16.86 -8.85
N GLY A 545 25.66 -15.74 -8.13
CA GLY A 545 25.62 -15.70 -6.67
C GLY A 545 26.96 -15.48 -5.99
N ALA A 546 28.09 -15.63 -6.71
CA ALA A 546 29.42 -15.30 -6.16
C ALA A 546 29.47 -13.85 -5.65
N THR A 547 30.19 -13.60 -4.57
CA THR A 547 30.44 -12.28 -3.99
C THR A 547 31.92 -11.93 -4.15
N ALA A 548 32.20 -10.64 -4.32
CA ALA A 548 33.56 -10.13 -4.40
C ALA A 548 33.59 -8.63 -4.10
N THR A 549 34.79 -8.07 -4.00
CA THR A 549 35.00 -6.63 -3.78
C THR A 549 35.56 -6.04 -5.07
N THR A 550 34.95 -4.96 -5.56
CA THR A 550 35.43 -4.23 -6.74
C THR A 550 36.75 -3.53 -6.46
N ALA A 551 37.44 -3.09 -7.53
CA ALA A 551 38.71 -2.36 -7.42
C ALA A 551 38.65 -1.13 -6.49
N ASP A 552 37.47 -0.53 -6.35
CA ASP A 552 37.17 0.63 -5.50
C ASP A 552 36.55 0.27 -4.14
N GLY A 553 36.66 -0.99 -3.70
CA GLY A 553 36.31 -1.42 -2.35
C GLY A 553 34.81 -1.68 -2.11
N ARG A 554 33.97 -1.68 -3.14
CA ARG A 554 32.52 -1.88 -2.99
C ARG A 554 32.15 -3.37 -3.11
N PRO A 555 31.19 -3.87 -2.32
CA PRO A 555 30.71 -5.23 -2.46
C PRO A 555 29.94 -5.41 -3.77
N ALA A 556 30.31 -6.42 -4.52
CA ALA A 556 29.65 -6.86 -5.75
C ALA A 556 29.13 -8.30 -5.59
N LYS A 557 28.01 -8.57 -6.26
CA LYS A 557 27.44 -9.92 -6.39
C LYS A 557 27.26 -10.25 -7.86
N CYS A 558 27.49 -11.51 -8.21
CA CYS A 558 27.35 -12.02 -9.57
C CYS A 558 25.86 -12.30 -9.86
N PHE A 559 25.27 -11.60 -10.82
CA PHE A 559 23.85 -11.74 -11.18
C PHE A 559 23.71 -12.34 -12.58
N MET A 560 22.72 -13.21 -12.78
CA MET A 560 22.36 -13.68 -14.12
C MET A 560 21.67 -12.56 -14.90
N GLY A 561 22.28 -12.11 -15.99
CA GLY A 561 21.67 -11.14 -16.90
C GLY A 561 20.49 -11.74 -17.68
N LYS A 562 19.65 -10.87 -18.27
CA LYS A 562 18.55 -11.30 -19.16
C LYS A 562 19.05 -12.00 -20.43
N ASP A 563 20.31 -11.77 -20.78
CA ASP A 563 21.05 -12.41 -21.86
C ASP A 563 21.58 -13.82 -21.48
N GLY A 564 21.29 -14.31 -20.27
CA GLY A 564 21.77 -15.60 -19.77
C GLY A 564 23.26 -15.58 -19.41
N GLN A 565 23.90 -14.42 -19.40
CA GLN A 565 25.31 -14.28 -19.02
C GLN A 565 25.41 -13.64 -17.64
N ALA A 566 26.14 -14.28 -16.74
CA ALA A 566 26.31 -13.79 -15.38
C ALA A 566 27.35 -12.65 -15.33
N ARG A 567 26.99 -11.54 -14.67
CA ARG A 567 27.82 -10.33 -14.57
C ARG A 567 27.84 -9.74 -13.16
N TRP A 568 28.94 -9.11 -12.78
CA TRP A 568 29.08 -8.43 -11.48
C TRP A 568 28.14 -7.21 -11.41
N GLY A 569 27.30 -7.15 -10.38
CA GLY A 569 26.39 -6.03 -10.08
C GLY A 569 26.48 -5.61 -8.62
N TYR A 570 25.78 -4.52 -8.27
CA TYR A 570 25.74 -4.01 -6.91
C TYR A 570 25.04 -5.00 -5.97
N ASN A 571 25.69 -5.32 -4.85
CA ASN A 571 25.07 -6.08 -3.78
C ASN A 571 24.18 -5.15 -2.94
N SER A 572 22.94 -4.89 -3.38
CA SER A 572 21.99 -4.03 -2.67
C SER A 572 21.22 -4.79 -1.57
N GLY A 573 21.92 -5.65 -0.83
CA GLY A 573 21.36 -6.42 0.29
C GLY A 573 20.82 -5.52 1.39
#